data_AF-A0A7V3UN61-F1
#
_entry.id   AF-A0A7V3UN61-F1
#
_cell.length_a   1.000
_cell.length_b   1.000
_cell.length_c   1.000
_cell.angle_alpha   90.00
_cell.angle_beta   90.00
_cell.angle_gamma   90.00
#
_symmetry.space_group_name_H-M   'P 1'
#
loop_
_entity.id
_entity.type
_entity.pdbx_description
1 polymer ?
#
loop_
_entity_poly.entity_id
_entity_poly.type
_entity_poly.pdbx_seq_one_letter_code
_entity_poly.pdbx_strand_id
1 'polypeptide(L)'
;MPEDIWFYLIVLLYYSTSGGCVMLAEALETVSQDRLTRLLQATWSGQTPLELSFRTLFVLKRSYLILDDEVIPKPFAKVMEGLPWVYATQDRKPVFGGAVGRLVWTDGKIRIPLGFKF
;
A
#
# COMPACT_ATOMS: atom_id res chain seq x y z
N MET A 1 11.93 6.21 12.49
CA MET A 1 11.52 6.01 11.09
C MET A 1 12.05 7.21 10.30
N PRO A 2 12.68 7.05 9.12
CA PRO A 2 13.20 8.18 8.35
C PRO A 2 12.11 9.22 8.11
N GLU A 3 12.44 10.50 8.26
CA GLU A 3 11.52 11.65 8.08
C GLU A 3 10.79 11.60 6.72
N ASP A 4 11.46 11.08 5.70
CA ASP A 4 10.97 10.93 4.33
C ASP A 4 9.75 10.03 4.22
N ILE A 5 9.62 9.03 5.09
CA ILE A 5 8.45 8.14 5.08
C ILE A 5 7.22 8.93 5.56
N TRP A 6 7.37 9.85 6.51
CA TRP A 6 6.26 10.67 6.97
C TRP A 6 5.77 11.63 5.89
N PHE A 7 6.68 12.36 5.24
CA PHE A 7 6.31 13.23 4.12
C PHE A 7 5.62 12.44 3.02
N TYR A 8 6.16 11.29 2.64
CA TYR A 8 5.56 10.43 1.63
C TYR A 8 4.13 9.99 2.00
N LEU A 9 3.92 9.53 3.24
CA LEU A 9 2.59 9.11 3.72
C LEU A 9 1.59 10.28 3.78
N ILE A 10 2.02 11.46 4.20
CA ILE A 10 1.16 12.66 4.25
C ILE A 10 0.65 13.03 2.86
N VAL A 11 1.52 13.00 1.85
CA VAL A 11 1.09 13.34 0.49
C VAL A 11 0.15 12.28 -0.08
N LEU A 12 0.37 10.99 0.21
CA LEU A 12 -0.56 9.93 -0.18
C LEU A 12 -1.95 10.10 0.48
N LEU A 13 -2.01 10.63 1.70
CA LEU A 13 -3.28 10.93 2.36
C LEU A 13 -3.95 12.19 1.78
N TYR A 14 -3.16 13.18 1.36
CA TYR A 14 -3.66 14.42 0.78
C TYR A 14 -4.13 14.24 -0.67
N TYR A 15 -3.37 13.52 -1.49
CA TYR A 15 -3.72 13.16 -2.86
C TYR A 15 -4.38 11.78 -2.87
N SER A 16 -5.71 11.75 -2.84
CA SER A 16 -6.50 10.53 -2.97
C SER A 16 -6.52 9.95 -4.40
N THR A 17 -5.64 10.43 -5.27
CA THR A 17 -5.52 10.03 -6.68
C THR A 17 -4.20 9.29 -6.94
N SER A 18 -4.19 8.45 -7.96
CA SER A 18 -2.96 7.82 -8.44
C SER A 18 -1.98 8.88 -8.94
N GLY A 19 -0.83 9.03 -8.27
CA GLY A 19 0.20 10.00 -8.64
C GLY A 19 1.61 9.43 -8.57
N GLY A 20 2.46 9.87 -9.48
CA GLY A 20 3.89 9.51 -9.50
C GLY A 20 4.72 10.39 -8.56
N CYS A 21 5.98 10.02 -8.34
CA CYS A 21 6.91 10.79 -7.49
C CYS A 21 7.10 12.25 -7.93
N VAL A 22 6.90 12.58 -9.22
CA VAL A 22 6.95 13.96 -9.73
C VAL A 22 5.84 14.80 -9.10
N MET A 23 4.59 14.33 -9.21
CA MET A 23 3.42 15.02 -8.64
C MET A 23 3.57 15.19 -7.12
N LEU A 24 4.06 14.17 -6.43
CA LEU A 24 4.26 14.22 -4.98
C LEU A 24 5.36 15.24 -4.59
N ALA A 25 6.43 15.34 -5.39
CA ALA A 25 7.51 16.29 -5.16
C ALA A 25 7.06 17.74 -5.40
N GLU A 26 6.29 17.99 -6.47
CA GLU A 26 5.69 19.29 -6.75
C GLU A 26 4.77 19.74 -5.62
N ALA A 27 3.98 18.82 -5.06
CA ALA A 27 3.09 19.12 -3.95
C ALA A 27 3.80 19.41 -2.62
N LEU A 28 4.97 18.80 -2.39
CA LEU A 28 5.73 18.99 -1.15
C LEU A 28 6.62 20.23 -1.17
N GLU A 29 7.03 20.68 -2.36
CA GLU A 29 8.00 21.77 -2.64
C GLU A 29 9.39 21.59 -2.01
N THR A 30 9.53 20.73 -1.02
CA THR A 30 10.67 20.57 -0.11
C THR A 30 11.37 19.22 -0.29
N VAL A 31 10.74 18.28 -1.01
CA VAL A 31 11.25 16.93 -1.25
C VAL A 31 11.38 16.69 -2.74
N SER A 32 12.58 16.33 -3.21
CA SER A 32 12.81 16.05 -4.62
C SER A 32 12.23 14.70 -5.07
N GLN A 33 11.87 14.60 -6.35
CA GLN A 33 11.42 13.36 -6.98
C GLN A 33 12.43 12.21 -6.80
N ASP A 34 13.73 12.50 -6.89
CA ASP A 34 14.79 11.51 -6.68
C ASP A 34 14.79 10.95 -5.26
N ARG A 35 14.55 11.80 -4.26
CA ARG A 35 14.48 11.37 -2.85
C ARG A 35 13.31 10.43 -2.62
N LEU A 36 12.14 10.74 -3.18
CA LEU A 36 10.97 9.85 -3.15
C LEU A 36 11.22 8.54 -3.91
N THR A 37 11.92 8.60 -5.04
CA THR A 37 12.26 7.40 -5.83
C THR A 37 13.20 6.48 -5.05
N ARG A 38 14.22 7.04 -4.38
CA ARG A 38 15.12 6.28 -3.50
C ARG A 38 14.38 5.71 -2.29
N LEU A 39 13.43 6.47 -1.72
CA LEU A 39 12.58 5.97 -0.64
C LEU A 39 11.83 4.71 -1.08
N LEU A 40 11.21 4.70 -2.26
CA LEU A 40 10.49 3.53 -2.79
C LEU A 40 11.40 2.32 -3.05
N GLN A 41 12.68 2.54 -3.32
CA GLN A 41 13.66 1.48 -3.56
C GLN A 41 14.41 1.05 -2.29
N ALA A 42 14.27 1.80 -1.19
CA ALA A 42 14.95 1.51 0.06
C ALA A 42 14.35 0.29 0.76
N THR A 43 15.14 -0.35 1.62
CA THR A 43 14.68 -1.46 2.46
C THR A 43 13.87 -0.92 3.65
N TRP A 44 12.57 -0.73 3.45
CA TRP A 44 11.62 -0.46 4.53
C TRP A 44 10.32 -1.21 4.28
N SER A 45 9.53 -1.38 5.33
CA SER A 45 8.24 -2.05 5.26
C SER A 45 7.14 -1.07 5.62
N GLY A 46 6.14 -0.93 4.75
CA GLY A 46 4.90 -0.20 5.06
C GLY A 46 4.06 -0.89 6.14
N GLN A 47 4.30 -2.18 6.40
CA GLN A 47 3.64 -2.92 7.47
C GLN A 47 4.01 -2.40 8.86
N THR A 48 5.26 -1.99 9.07
CA THR A 48 5.74 -1.48 10.37
C THR A 48 5.01 -0.21 10.82
N PRO A 49 4.93 0.88 10.01
CA PRO A 49 4.15 2.05 10.39
C PRO A 49 2.66 1.75 10.50
N LEU A 50 2.09 0.90 9.63
CA LEU A 50 0.69 0.47 9.76
C LEU A 50 0.42 -0.19 11.12
N GLU A 51 1.31 -1.11 11.51
CA GLU A 51 1.21 -1.80 12.80
C GLU A 51 1.32 -0.84 13.98
N LEU A 52 2.30 0.06 13.93
CA LEU A 52 2.48 1.09 14.95
C LEU A 52 1.24 1.99 15.06
N SER A 53 0.69 2.44 13.93
CA SER A 53 -0.49 3.30 13.89
C SER A 53 -1.69 2.61 14.50
N PHE A 54 -2.02 1.36 14.12
CA PHE A 54 -3.23 0.75 14.66
C PHE A 54 -3.10 0.40 16.15
N ARG A 55 -1.93 -0.05 16.60
CA ARG A 55 -1.68 -0.35 18.03
C ARG A 55 -1.76 0.90 18.91
N THR A 56 -1.40 2.06 18.35
CA THR A 56 -1.42 3.35 19.06
C THR A 56 -2.83 3.96 19.08
N LEU A 57 -3.55 3.87 17.96
CA LEU A 57 -4.82 4.58 17.77
C LEU A 57 -6.06 3.76 18.15
N PHE A 58 -5.95 2.42 18.21
CA PHE A 58 -7.10 1.55 18.40
C PHE A 58 -6.86 0.47 19.45
N VAL A 59 -7.91 0.15 20.21
CA VAL A 59 -7.94 -1.01 21.11
C VAL A 59 -8.85 -2.06 20.50
N LEU A 60 -8.27 -3.16 20.04
CA LEU A 60 -9.01 -4.25 19.42
C LEU A 60 -9.79 -5.02 20.51
N LYS A 61 -11.12 -4.89 20.52
CA LYS A 61 -12.05 -5.66 21.38
C LYS A 61 -12.91 -6.60 20.51
N ARG A 62 -13.70 -7.50 21.11
CA ARG A 62 -14.58 -8.51 20.44
C ARG A 62 -15.01 -8.10 19.02
N SER A 63 -14.61 -8.89 18.02
CA SER A 63 -14.54 -8.45 16.62
C SER A 63 -14.40 -9.63 15.66
N TYR A 64 -14.41 -9.30 14.37
CA TYR A 64 -14.19 -10.22 13.25
C TYR A 64 -12.90 -9.89 12.52
N LEU A 65 -12.30 -10.92 11.94
CA LEU A 65 -11.23 -10.79 10.96
C LEU A 65 -11.81 -11.08 9.58
N ILE A 66 -11.55 -10.18 8.64
CA ILE A 66 -11.83 -10.34 7.23
C ILE A 66 -10.50 -10.72 6.58
N LEU A 67 -10.51 -11.87 5.91
CA LEU A 67 -9.46 -12.31 5.01
C LEU A 67 -9.99 -12.20 3.60
N ASP A 68 -9.20 -11.56 2.74
CA ASP A 68 -9.61 -11.30 1.38
C ASP A 68 -8.38 -11.20 0.49
N ASP A 69 -8.49 -11.61 -0.76
CA ASP A 69 -7.41 -11.60 -1.74
C ASP A 69 -7.79 -10.74 -2.94
N GLU A 70 -6.88 -9.86 -3.35
CA GLU A 70 -7.09 -8.98 -4.49
C GLU A 70 -5.96 -9.18 -5.50
N VAL A 71 -6.32 -9.33 -6.78
CA VAL A 71 -5.33 -9.30 -7.86
C VAL A 71 -5.03 -7.85 -8.20
N ILE A 72 -3.75 -7.48 -8.13
CA ILE A 72 -3.26 -6.17 -8.58
C ILE A 72 -2.65 -6.35 -9.97
N PRO A 73 -3.41 -6.08 -11.04
CA PRO A 73 -2.90 -6.18 -12.40
C PRO A 73 -1.83 -5.11 -12.64
N LYS A 74 -0.79 -5.47 -13.38
CA LYS A 74 0.31 -4.60 -13.82
C LYS A 74 0.48 -4.67 -15.34
N PRO A 75 -0.56 -4.37 -16.12
CA PRO A 75 -0.58 -4.60 -17.58
C PRO A 75 0.44 -3.74 -18.34
N PHE A 76 0.92 -2.64 -17.75
CA PHE A 76 1.88 -1.72 -18.35
C PHE A 76 3.29 -1.82 -17.75
N ALA A 77 3.54 -2.75 -16.82
CA ALA A 77 4.85 -2.89 -16.22
C ALA A 77 5.84 -3.46 -17.24
N LYS A 78 6.96 -2.76 -17.44
CA LYS A 78 8.02 -3.17 -18.38
C LYS A 78 9.16 -3.95 -17.71
N VAL A 79 9.35 -3.78 -16.40
CA VAL A 79 10.52 -4.29 -15.64
C VAL A 79 10.10 -4.75 -14.25
N MET A 80 9.18 -5.72 -14.16
CA MET A 80 8.76 -6.29 -12.88
C MET A 80 9.12 -7.77 -12.86
N GLU A 81 10.27 -8.08 -12.29
CA GLU A 81 10.73 -9.46 -12.09
C GLU A 81 10.00 -10.09 -10.91
N GLY A 82 9.75 -11.41 -10.99
CA GLY A 82 9.14 -12.18 -9.91
C GLY A 82 7.61 -12.11 -9.79
N LEU A 83 6.91 -11.41 -10.70
CA LEU A 83 5.44 -11.44 -10.75
C LEU A 83 4.90 -12.57 -11.66
N PRO A 84 3.94 -13.37 -11.18
CA PRO A 84 3.32 -14.41 -11.99
C PRO A 84 2.19 -13.88 -12.89
N TRP A 85 1.71 -14.74 -13.78
CA TRP A 85 0.37 -14.59 -14.35
C TRP A 85 -0.64 -15.14 -13.34
N VAL A 86 -1.57 -14.31 -12.91
CA VAL A 86 -2.62 -14.66 -11.92
C VAL A 86 -3.98 -14.57 -12.58
N TYR A 87 -4.89 -15.50 -12.27
CA TYR A 87 -6.25 -15.42 -12.76
C TYR A 87 -7.03 -14.34 -12.00
N ALA A 88 -7.43 -13.27 -12.69
CA ALA A 88 -8.27 -12.22 -12.11
C ALA A 88 -9.75 -12.56 -12.30
N THR A 89 -10.44 -12.89 -11.21
CA THR A 89 -11.87 -13.23 -11.23
C THR A 89 -12.73 -12.10 -11.81
N GLN A 90 -12.40 -10.85 -11.50
CA GLN A 90 -13.12 -9.67 -12.01
C GLN A 90 -13.02 -9.55 -13.53
N ASP A 91 -11.84 -9.83 -14.10
CA ASP A 91 -11.57 -9.75 -15.53
C ASP A 91 -11.87 -11.05 -16.29
N ARG A 92 -12.13 -12.15 -15.56
CA ARG A 92 -12.33 -13.52 -16.07
C ARG A 92 -11.21 -13.98 -17.02
N LYS A 93 -9.97 -13.58 -16.73
CA LYS A 93 -8.80 -13.95 -17.53
C LYS A 93 -7.52 -13.93 -16.69
N PRO A 94 -6.47 -14.63 -17.13
CA PRO A 94 -5.12 -14.41 -16.62
C PRO A 94 -4.66 -12.98 -16.88
N VAL A 95 -4.09 -12.33 -15.86
CA VAL A 95 -3.47 -11.02 -15.94
C VAL A 95 -2.05 -11.09 -15.39
N PHE A 96 -1.15 -10.29 -15.96
CA PHE A 96 0.21 -10.14 -15.42
C PHE A 96 0.14 -9.21 -14.20
N GLY A 97 0.56 -9.68 -13.02
CA GLY A 97 0.39 -8.94 -11.77
C GLY A 97 0.71 -9.76 -10.53
N GLY A 98 0.35 -9.23 -9.36
CA GLY A 98 0.50 -9.93 -8.08
C GLY A 98 -0.85 -10.14 -7.40
N ALA A 99 -0.97 -11.21 -6.61
CA ALA A 99 -2.09 -11.37 -5.69
C ALA A 99 -1.69 -10.81 -4.32
N VAL A 100 -2.60 -10.07 -3.68
CA VAL A 100 -2.36 -9.51 -2.35
C VAL A 100 -3.45 -10.00 -1.42
N GLY A 101 -3.04 -10.80 -0.44
CA GLY A 101 -3.88 -11.10 0.72
C GLY A 101 -3.92 -9.90 1.65
N ARG A 102 -5.11 -9.51 2.07
CA ARG A 102 -5.35 -8.44 3.06
C ARG A 102 -6.03 -9.02 4.30
N LEU A 103 -5.46 -8.73 5.46
CA LEU A 103 -6.06 -9.02 6.76
C LEU A 103 -6.64 -7.72 7.31
N VAL A 104 -7.95 -7.72 7.55
CA VAL A 104 -8.67 -6.54 8.04
C VAL A 104 -9.41 -6.91 9.33
N TRP A 105 -9.28 -6.06 10.33
CA TRP A 105 -10.07 -6.14 11.55
C TRP A 105 -11.33 -5.29 11.44
N THR A 106 -12.44 -5.76 12.02
CA THR A 106 -13.67 -4.98 12.12
C THR A 106 -14.49 -5.29 13.37
N ASP A 107 -15.12 -4.26 13.92
CA ASP A 107 -16.18 -4.36 14.95
C ASP A 107 -17.60 -4.31 14.34
N GLY A 108 -17.70 -4.34 13.00
CA GLY A 108 -18.95 -4.16 12.26
C GLY A 108 -19.26 -2.70 11.89
N LYS A 109 -18.56 -1.71 12.44
CA LYS A 109 -18.70 -0.28 12.11
C LYS A 109 -17.50 0.26 11.35
N ILE A 110 -16.29 -0.06 11.83
CA ILE A 110 -15.03 0.37 11.22
C ILE A 110 -14.26 -0.83 10.68
N ARG A 111 -13.46 -0.61 9.63
CA ARG A 111 -12.58 -1.61 9.04
C ARG A 111 -11.16 -1.06 9.07
N ILE A 112 -10.26 -1.80 9.72
CA ILE A 112 -8.86 -1.40 9.91
C ILE A 112 -7.98 -2.46 9.24
N PRO A 113 -7.19 -2.10 8.21
CA PRO A 113 -6.18 -2.99 7.67
C PRO A 113 -5.16 -3.32 8.76
N LEU A 114 -4.98 -4.60 9.06
CA LEU A 114 -3.96 -5.08 9.98
C LEU A 114 -2.68 -5.49 9.24
N GLY A 115 -2.80 -5.93 7.99
CA GLY A 115 -1.63 -6.18 7.17
C GLY A 115 -1.92 -6.74 5.79
N PHE A 116 -0.85 -6.80 4.99
CA PHE A 116 -0.86 -7.25 3.60
C PHE A 116 0.20 -8.33 3.38
N LYS A 117 -0.11 -9.31 2.54
CA LYS A 117 0.81 -10.36 2.10
C LYS A 117 0.77 -10.44 0.57
N PHE A 118 1.93 -10.21 -0.06
CA PHE A 118 2.16 -10.40 -1.48
C PHE A 118 2.71 -11.80 -1.75
#